data_AF-A0A923C977-F1
#
_entry.id   AF-A0A923C977-F1
#
_cell.length_a   1.000
_cell.length_b   1.000
_cell.length_c   1.000
_cell.angle_alpha   90.00
_cell.angle_beta   90.00
_cell.angle_gamma   90.00
#
_symmetry.space_group_name_H-M   'P 1'
#
loop_
_entity.id
_entity.type
_entity.pdbx_description
1 polymer ?
#
loop_
_entity_poly.entity_id
_entity_poly.type
_entity_poly.pdbx_seq_one_letter_code
_entity_poly.pdbx_strand_id
1 'polypeptide(L)'
;ALVRQAGEAMAADTGSGQKFQRPDLDSDYVEPRNDVERTLVGFWEELLGVDQVGVEDSFFDLGGHSLIAVRLFAMVKKAYRVEFPISVLFEAPTIALCASMIRERIGETEPDADGAGTPGTVKNVTKRRFTHLVAMHDGEGGERTPFFLVAGMFGNVLNLRHLARLIGMGRPFYGLQARGLYGDQSPHETLVEAATDYIAEMRQVQAHGPYLLGGFSGGGITAYEIARQLEAAGETVALLVLLDTPLPVGPPLSRVDKLLIKLSEVRLNGPGFLKQWIKRRVEWELERFRKSGRSVAPESPHQLHNAAIEAAFRAALPRYEVHEWGGPAVLFRPPLELCWKVTGGRWVNRDREYVYEDNDWTRYMPALRVIEVPGNHDSMVLEPNVRVLASHIKSCIDQAELAPQR
;
A
#
# COMPACT_ATOMS: atom_id res chain seq x y z
N ALA A 1 0.33 -13.83 11.11
CA ALA A 1 0.72 -15.26 11.10
C ALA A 1 0.03 -16.05 9.97
N LEU A 2 -1.28 -15.88 9.75
CA LEU A 2 -2.00 -16.53 8.65
C LEU A 2 -1.78 -15.89 7.27
N VAL A 3 -1.50 -14.57 7.18
CA VAL A 3 -1.06 -13.90 5.92
C VAL A 3 0.32 -14.38 5.49
N ARG A 4 1.21 -14.61 6.47
CA ARG A 4 2.50 -15.27 6.24
C ARG A 4 2.30 -16.72 5.77
N GLN A 5 1.27 -17.41 6.26
CA GLN A 5 0.95 -18.78 5.88
C GLN A 5 0.25 -18.91 4.51
N ALA A 6 -0.52 -17.91 4.08
CA ALA A 6 -1.08 -17.85 2.72
C ALA A 6 -0.02 -17.45 1.68
N GLY A 7 0.88 -16.52 2.03
CA GLY A 7 2.08 -16.22 1.25
C GLY A 7 3.07 -17.40 1.21
N GLU A 8 3.19 -18.16 2.30
CA GLU A 8 3.98 -19.40 2.36
C GLU A 8 3.29 -20.57 1.64
N ALA A 9 1.96 -20.64 1.56
CA ALA A 9 1.24 -21.68 0.81
C ALA A 9 1.34 -21.48 -0.72
N MET A 10 1.34 -20.22 -1.19
CA MET A 10 1.67 -19.92 -2.59
C MET A 10 3.18 -20.02 -2.88
N ALA A 11 4.05 -19.72 -1.91
CA ALA A 11 5.49 -19.96 -2.03
C ALA A 11 5.91 -21.43 -1.84
N ALA A 12 5.03 -22.28 -1.31
CA ALA A 12 5.26 -23.72 -1.20
C ALA A 12 4.94 -24.45 -2.50
N ASP A 13 4.13 -23.86 -3.39
CA ASP A 13 3.81 -24.41 -4.71
C ASP A 13 4.84 -24.04 -5.79
N THR A 14 5.71 -23.06 -5.53
CA THR A 14 6.86 -22.75 -6.42
C THR A 14 7.97 -23.82 -6.40
N GLY A 15 7.73 -24.95 -5.73
CA GLY A 15 8.62 -26.12 -5.69
C GLY A 15 8.37 -27.16 -6.78
N SER A 16 7.34 -26.98 -7.63
CA SER A 16 7.23 -27.71 -8.88
C SER A 16 7.66 -26.78 -10.02
N GLY A 17 8.55 -27.25 -10.90
CA GLY A 17 8.96 -26.50 -12.11
C GLY A 17 7.85 -26.39 -13.16
N GLN A 18 6.59 -26.29 -12.73
CA GLN A 18 5.42 -26.24 -13.57
C GLN A 18 5.08 -24.77 -13.82
N LYS A 19 5.60 -24.23 -14.91
CA LYS A 19 5.15 -22.94 -15.42
C LYS A 19 3.74 -23.08 -15.99
N PHE A 20 2.91 -22.07 -15.74
CA PHE A 20 1.55 -21.96 -16.24
C PHE A 20 1.56 -21.37 -17.66
N GLN A 21 0.61 -21.75 -18.51
CA GLN A 21 0.46 -21.11 -19.81
C GLN A 21 -0.01 -19.66 -19.66
N ARG A 22 0.39 -18.79 -20.58
CA ARG A 22 -0.15 -17.43 -20.73
C ARG A 22 -1.68 -17.46 -20.63
N PRO A 23 -2.30 -16.71 -19.69
CA PRO A 23 -3.75 -16.65 -19.58
C PRO A 23 -4.37 -16.04 -20.85
N ASP A 24 -5.67 -16.29 -21.04
CA ASP A 24 -6.43 -15.64 -22.10
C ASP A 24 -6.58 -14.15 -21.74
N LEU A 25 -5.79 -13.32 -22.42
CA LEU A 25 -5.74 -11.87 -22.22
C LEU A 25 -6.30 -11.19 -23.47
N ASP A 26 -6.91 -10.02 -23.28
CA ASP A 26 -7.41 -9.20 -24.39
C ASP A 26 -6.28 -8.67 -25.31
N SER A 27 -5.01 -8.77 -24.88
CA SER A 27 -3.84 -8.41 -25.67
C SER A 27 -3.37 -9.56 -26.57
N ASP A 28 -2.94 -9.22 -27.78
CA ASP A 28 -2.22 -10.15 -28.65
C ASP A 28 -0.83 -10.48 -28.08
N TYR A 29 -0.36 -11.70 -28.30
CA TYR A 29 1.01 -12.07 -27.97
C TYR A 29 2.00 -11.35 -28.89
N VAL A 30 2.97 -10.65 -28.30
CA VAL A 30 4.05 -9.95 -29.01
C VAL A 30 5.40 -10.41 -28.47
N GLU A 31 6.26 -10.89 -29.37
CA GLU A 31 7.61 -11.35 -29.04
C GLU A 31 8.57 -10.20 -28.66
N PRO A 32 9.62 -10.46 -27.85
CA PRO A 32 10.60 -9.45 -27.47
C PRO A 32 11.45 -8.97 -28.65
N ARG A 33 11.45 -7.65 -28.86
CA ARG A 33 12.05 -6.94 -29.99
C ARG A 33 13.53 -6.59 -29.75
N ASN A 34 13.97 -6.46 -28.50
CA ASN A 34 15.33 -6.09 -28.13
C ASN A 34 15.88 -6.90 -26.94
N ASP A 35 17.17 -6.77 -26.63
CA ASP A 35 17.84 -7.53 -25.56
C ASP A 35 17.32 -7.22 -24.17
N VAL A 36 16.92 -5.96 -23.93
CA VAL A 36 16.31 -5.56 -22.66
C VAL A 36 14.96 -6.24 -22.48
N GLU A 37 14.10 -6.22 -23.50
CA GLU A 37 12.83 -6.95 -23.50
C GLU A 37 13.04 -8.46 -23.30
N ARG A 38 13.98 -9.09 -24.01
CA ARG A 38 14.30 -10.52 -23.84
C ARG A 38 14.67 -10.87 -22.40
N THR A 39 15.50 -10.04 -21.78
CA THR A 39 15.92 -10.24 -20.38
C THR A 39 14.74 -10.06 -19.42
N LEU A 40 13.92 -9.03 -19.62
CA LEU A 40 12.73 -8.78 -18.81
C LEU A 40 11.68 -9.87 -18.93
N VAL A 41 11.45 -10.42 -20.14
CA VAL A 41 10.60 -11.60 -20.35
C VAL A 41 11.09 -12.74 -19.46
N GLY A 42 12.39 -13.06 -19.51
CA GLY A 42 12.97 -14.11 -18.66
C GLY A 42 12.72 -13.88 -17.16
N PHE A 43 12.88 -12.64 -16.68
CA PHE A 43 12.60 -12.30 -15.28
C PHE A 43 11.12 -12.46 -14.93
N TRP A 44 10.22 -12.04 -15.81
CA TRP A 44 8.78 -12.14 -15.58
C TRP A 44 8.32 -13.59 -15.59
N GLU A 45 8.77 -14.40 -16.54
CA GLU A 45 8.46 -15.82 -16.58
C GLU A 45 8.96 -16.56 -15.33
N GLU A 46 10.17 -16.25 -14.86
CA GLU A 46 10.75 -16.83 -13.63
C GLU A 46 9.94 -16.44 -12.39
N LEU A 47 9.58 -15.16 -12.26
CA LEU A 47 8.96 -14.63 -11.05
C LEU A 47 7.45 -14.88 -10.96
N LEU A 48 6.75 -14.84 -12.10
CA LEU A 48 5.30 -15.07 -12.20
C LEU A 48 4.98 -16.55 -12.40
N GLY A 49 5.96 -17.34 -12.85
CA GLY A 49 5.74 -18.76 -13.19
C GLY A 49 4.85 -18.93 -14.43
N VAL A 50 4.87 -17.99 -15.37
CA VAL A 50 4.07 -18.02 -16.61
C VAL A 50 5.01 -18.20 -17.81
N ASP A 51 4.67 -19.09 -18.73
CA ASP A 51 5.37 -19.27 -20.03
C ASP A 51 4.76 -18.38 -21.12
N GLN A 52 5.59 -17.98 -22.09
CA GLN A 52 5.20 -17.15 -23.24
C GLN A 52 4.64 -15.80 -22.83
N VAL A 53 5.30 -15.11 -21.91
CA VAL A 53 4.94 -13.73 -21.57
C VAL A 53 5.23 -12.81 -22.77
N GLY A 54 4.18 -12.15 -23.28
CA GLY A 54 4.29 -11.16 -24.36
C GLY A 54 4.76 -9.81 -23.85
N VAL A 55 5.44 -9.01 -24.69
CA VAL A 55 6.01 -7.73 -24.23
C VAL A 55 4.98 -6.66 -23.93
N GLU A 56 3.77 -6.78 -24.47
CA GLU A 56 2.63 -5.90 -24.21
C GLU A 56 1.70 -6.45 -23.11
N ASP A 57 2.06 -7.59 -22.50
CA ASP A 57 1.28 -8.13 -21.39
C ASP A 57 1.49 -7.28 -20.14
N SER A 58 0.37 -6.97 -19.48
CA SER A 58 0.36 -6.27 -18.20
C SER A 58 0.91 -7.20 -17.11
N PHE A 59 1.95 -6.77 -16.39
CA PHE A 59 2.53 -7.42 -15.19
C PHE A 59 1.46 -7.95 -14.24
N PHE A 60 0.42 -7.14 -14.19
CA PHE A 60 -0.64 -7.08 -13.27
C PHE A 60 -1.81 -8.01 -13.66
N ASP A 61 -1.99 -8.27 -14.96
CA ASP A 61 -2.98 -9.21 -15.47
C ASP A 61 -2.41 -10.64 -15.53
N LEU A 62 -1.08 -10.75 -15.55
CA LEU A 62 -0.33 -11.99 -15.34
C LEU A 62 -0.23 -12.42 -13.85
N GLY A 63 -0.94 -11.74 -12.94
CA GLY A 63 -0.97 -12.07 -11.51
C GLY A 63 0.14 -11.42 -10.66
N GLY A 64 0.88 -10.46 -11.20
CA GLY A 64 1.93 -9.75 -10.48
C GLY A 64 1.39 -8.94 -9.29
N HIS A 65 2.14 -9.00 -8.18
CA HIS A 65 1.84 -8.29 -6.94
C HIS A 65 3.11 -7.68 -6.31
N SER A 66 2.96 -6.94 -5.21
CA SER A 66 4.03 -6.14 -4.60
C SER A 66 5.32 -6.91 -4.31
N LEU A 67 5.24 -8.12 -3.75
CA LEU A 67 6.42 -8.95 -3.45
C LEU A 67 7.15 -9.42 -4.72
N ILE A 68 6.41 -9.81 -5.77
CA ILE A 68 6.99 -10.16 -7.07
C ILE A 68 7.67 -8.94 -7.67
N ALA A 69 7.03 -7.77 -7.59
CA ALA A 69 7.58 -6.53 -8.10
C ALA A 69 8.86 -6.08 -7.37
N VAL A 70 8.96 -6.27 -6.04
CA VAL A 70 10.21 -6.06 -5.28
C VAL A 70 11.35 -6.93 -5.85
N ARG A 71 11.07 -8.21 -6.10
CA ARG A 71 12.07 -9.15 -6.65
C ARG A 71 12.47 -8.74 -8.07
N LEU A 72 11.49 -8.40 -8.90
CA LEU A 72 11.69 -7.93 -10.27
C LEU A 72 12.64 -6.73 -10.31
N PHE A 73 12.35 -5.67 -9.55
CA PHE A 73 13.20 -4.47 -9.58
C PHE A 73 14.57 -4.69 -8.92
N ALA A 74 14.70 -5.62 -7.99
CA ALA A 74 16.01 -6.06 -7.50
C ALA A 74 16.84 -6.76 -8.60
N MET A 75 16.21 -7.59 -9.45
CA MET A 75 16.86 -8.23 -10.60
C MET A 75 17.23 -7.20 -11.67
N VAL A 76 16.35 -6.24 -11.97
CA VAL A 76 16.61 -5.12 -12.89
C VAL A 76 17.81 -4.29 -12.41
N LYS A 77 17.86 -3.92 -11.12
CA LYS A 77 19.00 -3.19 -10.54
C LYS A 77 20.31 -3.96 -10.64
N LYS A 78 20.27 -5.29 -10.43
CA LYS A 78 21.44 -6.14 -10.56
C LYS A 78 21.94 -6.22 -12.01
N ALA A 79 21.03 -6.33 -12.98
CA ALA A 79 21.35 -6.47 -14.40
C ALA A 79 21.80 -5.15 -15.03
N TYR A 80 21.07 -4.06 -14.78
CA TYR A 80 21.23 -2.79 -15.51
C TYR A 80 21.77 -1.64 -14.67
N ARG A 81 21.95 -1.82 -13.35
CA ARG A 81 22.31 -0.74 -12.40
C ARG A 81 21.29 0.41 -12.36
N VAL A 82 20.08 0.16 -12.83
CA VAL A 82 18.95 1.11 -12.79
C VAL A 82 18.05 0.78 -11.60
N GLU A 83 17.62 1.80 -10.87
CA GLU A 83 16.70 1.68 -9.73
C GLU A 83 15.39 2.38 -10.05
N PHE A 84 14.27 1.68 -9.83
CA PHE A 84 12.92 2.16 -10.08
C PHE A 84 12.05 1.90 -8.85
N PRO A 85 11.14 2.83 -8.49
CA PRO A 85 10.15 2.53 -7.49
C PRO A 85 9.22 1.45 -8.04
N ILE A 86 8.61 0.70 -7.14
CA ILE A 86 7.69 -0.37 -7.55
C ILE A 86 6.45 0.22 -8.24
N SER A 87 6.08 1.47 -7.92
CA SER A 87 4.99 2.21 -8.56
C SER A 87 5.21 2.52 -10.04
N VAL A 88 6.42 2.35 -10.58
CA VAL A 88 6.65 2.39 -12.05
C VAL A 88 5.67 1.46 -12.77
N LEU A 89 5.28 0.34 -12.18
CA LEU A 89 4.35 -0.60 -12.82
C LEU A 89 2.94 -0.03 -13.06
N PHE A 90 2.56 1.10 -12.44
CA PHE A 90 1.33 1.80 -12.80
C PHE A 90 1.47 2.67 -14.04
N GLU A 91 2.65 3.25 -14.26
CA GLU A 91 2.96 4.09 -15.42
C GLU A 91 3.43 3.25 -16.63
N ALA A 92 4.16 2.18 -16.36
CA ALA A 92 4.76 1.26 -17.30
C ALA A 92 4.40 -0.20 -16.93
N PRO A 93 3.12 -0.61 -17.09
CA PRO A 93 2.65 -1.93 -16.67
C PRO A 93 3.15 -3.09 -17.53
N THR A 94 3.79 -2.83 -18.67
CA THR A 94 4.24 -3.86 -19.64
C THR A 94 5.76 -3.95 -19.71
N ILE A 95 6.27 -5.07 -20.23
CA ILE A 95 7.71 -5.26 -20.47
C ILE A 95 8.24 -4.21 -21.45
N ALA A 96 7.48 -3.92 -22.51
CA ALA A 96 7.82 -2.90 -23.50
C ALA A 96 8.10 -1.54 -22.86
N LEU A 97 7.19 -1.08 -21.99
CA LEU A 97 7.31 0.20 -21.31
C LEU A 97 8.45 0.20 -20.29
N CYS A 98 8.59 -0.88 -19.50
CA CYS A 98 9.72 -1.05 -18.58
C CYS A 98 11.06 -1.03 -19.33
N ALA A 99 11.16 -1.73 -20.47
CA ALA A 99 12.36 -1.79 -21.29
C ALA A 99 12.72 -0.40 -21.83
N SER A 100 11.74 0.36 -22.32
CA SER A 100 11.95 1.74 -22.77
C SER A 100 12.56 2.61 -21.66
N MET A 101 12.03 2.52 -20.43
CA MET A 101 12.55 3.29 -19.29
C MET A 101 13.97 2.86 -18.89
N ILE A 102 14.28 1.55 -18.94
CA ILE A 102 15.63 1.05 -18.69
C ILE A 102 16.60 1.58 -19.74
N ARG A 103 16.24 1.47 -21.03
CA ARG A 103 17.06 1.88 -22.17
C ARG A 103 17.39 3.38 -22.13
N GLU A 104 16.42 4.21 -21.78
CA GLU A 104 16.62 5.64 -21.55
C GLU A 104 17.66 5.91 -20.44
N ARG A 105 17.62 5.14 -19.34
CA ARG A 105 18.55 5.29 -18.22
C ARG A 105 19.96 4.79 -18.49
N ILE A 106 20.12 3.78 -19.35
CA ILE A 106 21.44 3.24 -19.74
C ILE A 106 22.03 3.95 -20.98
N GLY A 107 21.28 4.86 -21.60
CA GLY A 107 21.75 5.66 -22.75
C GLY A 107 21.69 4.93 -24.10
N GLU A 108 20.97 3.82 -24.20
CA GLU A 108 20.76 3.08 -25.45
C GLU A 108 19.62 3.73 -26.26
N THR A 109 19.93 4.83 -26.95
CA THR A 109 19.03 5.36 -27.98
C THR A 109 19.08 4.42 -29.19
N GLU A 110 17.95 4.10 -29.83
CA GLU A 110 17.96 3.27 -31.03
C GLU A 110 18.89 3.89 -32.09
N PRO A 111 19.69 3.09 -32.81
CA PRO A 111 20.24 3.56 -34.07
C PRO A 111 19.05 3.78 -35.00
N ASP A 112 18.87 5.02 -35.47
CA ASP A 112 17.91 5.37 -36.51
C ASP A 112 17.99 4.35 -37.65
N ALA A 113 17.00 3.46 -37.72
CA ALA A 113 16.80 2.60 -38.87
C ALA A 113 16.04 3.42 -39.92
N ASP A 114 16.82 3.86 -40.91
CA ASP A 114 16.43 4.41 -42.21
C ASP A 114 15.88 5.84 -42.27
N GLY A 115 16.65 6.67 -42.97
CA GLY A 115 16.23 8.00 -43.38
C GLY A 115 15.06 7.96 -44.37
N ALA A 116 14.22 9.00 -44.24
CA ALA A 116 13.04 9.35 -45.05
C ALA A 116 11.69 8.85 -44.50
N GLY A 117 11.12 9.64 -43.58
CA GLY A 117 9.69 9.59 -43.26
C GLY A 117 9.33 10.45 -42.05
N THR A 118 8.81 11.65 -42.32
CA THR A 118 8.00 12.57 -41.48
C THR A 118 8.09 12.45 -39.94
N PRO A 119 8.35 13.54 -39.19
CA PRO A 119 8.47 13.51 -37.72
C PRO A 119 7.12 13.18 -37.05
N GLY A 120 6.85 11.88 -36.89
CA GLY A 120 5.76 11.34 -36.08
C GLY A 120 6.21 11.26 -34.63
N THR A 121 6.00 12.34 -33.89
CA THR A 121 5.80 12.40 -32.43
C THR A 121 6.24 11.17 -31.63
N VAL A 122 7.55 11.06 -31.38
CA VAL A 122 8.01 10.38 -30.16
C VAL A 122 7.56 11.28 -29.02
N LYS A 123 6.41 10.95 -28.42
CA LYS A 123 5.93 11.63 -27.21
C LYS A 123 7.02 11.44 -26.15
N ASN A 124 7.73 12.53 -25.85
CA ASN A 124 8.57 12.67 -24.66
C ASN A 124 7.88 11.97 -23.49
N VAL A 125 8.43 10.85 -23.02
CA VAL A 125 8.06 10.29 -21.72
C VAL A 125 8.53 11.32 -20.70
N THR A 126 7.58 12.12 -20.27
CA THR A 126 7.76 13.27 -19.40
C THR A 126 8.51 12.88 -18.14
N LYS A 127 9.55 13.67 -17.81
CA LYS A 127 10.03 13.91 -16.45
C LYS A 127 8.84 13.79 -15.48
N ARG A 128 8.88 12.86 -14.52
CA ARG A 128 7.75 12.61 -13.60
C ARG A 128 7.19 13.94 -13.10
N ARG A 129 5.90 14.17 -13.38
CA ARG A 129 5.22 15.42 -13.00
C ARG A 129 4.98 15.49 -11.48
N PHE A 130 4.95 14.34 -10.80
CA PHE A 130 4.63 14.21 -9.38
C PHE A 130 5.61 13.28 -8.66
N THR A 131 5.89 13.59 -7.40
CA THR A 131 6.80 12.84 -6.51
C THR A 131 6.01 11.81 -5.68
N HIS A 132 4.84 12.23 -5.18
CA HIS A 132 4.00 11.47 -4.26
C HIS A 132 2.74 10.94 -4.94
N LEU A 133 2.21 11.67 -5.92
CA LEU A 133 0.99 11.32 -6.59
C LEU A 133 1.22 10.26 -7.69
N VAL A 134 0.49 9.16 -7.63
CA VAL A 134 0.50 8.08 -8.62
C VAL A 134 -0.90 7.94 -9.20
N ALA A 135 -1.05 8.12 -10.51
CA ALA A 135 -2.31 7.82 -11.20
C ALA A 135 -2.51 6.30 -11.23
N MET A 136 -3.68 5.83 -10.78
CA MET A 136 -4.02 4.40 -10.68
C MET A 136 -5.35 4.09 -11.37
N HIS A 137 -5.64 4.81 -12.45
CA HIS A 137 -6.82 4.64 -13.29
C HIS A 137 -6.38 4.44 -14.75
N ASP A 138 -7.25 3.83 -15.55
CA ASP A 138 -6.99 3.65 -16.98
C ASP A 138 -7.36 4.94 -17.75
N GLY A 139 -6.59 5.25 -18.79
CA GLY A 139 -6.81 6.44 -19.64
C GLY A 139 -6.85 7.76 -18.85
N GLU A 140 -7.73 8.68 -19.24
CA GLU A 140 -7.92 9.98 -18.57
C GLU A 140 -8.66 9.88 -17.22
N GLY A 141 -9.10 8.68 -16.79
CA GLY A 141 -9.81 8.48 -15.52
C GLY A 141 -11.28 8.93 -15.54
N GLY A 142 -11.71 9.75 -16.50
CA GLY A 142 -13.08 10.24 -16.62
C GLY A 142 -13.29 11.60 -15.94
N GLU A 143 -14.52 12.12 -16.00
CA GLU A 143 -14.82 13.53 -15.66
C GLU A 143 -15.30 13.76 -14.22
N ARG A 144 -15.56 12.69 -13.46
CA ARG A 144 -16.04 12.81 -12.06
C ARG A 144 -14.94 13.26 -11.12
N THR A 145 -15.33 13.72 -9.92
CA THR A 145 -14.40 14.17 -8.88
C THR A 145 -13.32 13.12 -8.58
N PRO A 146 -12.03 13.49 -8.67
CA PRO A 146 -10.91 12.65 -8.30
C PRO A 146 -11.03 12.07 -6.88
N PHE A 147 -10.61 10.82 -6.71
CA PHE A 147 -10.47 10.18 -5.41
C PHE A 147 -8.98 10.01 -5.07
N PHE A 148 -8.56 10.61 -3.96
CA PHE A 148 -7.18 10.53 -3.47
C PHE A 148 -7.07 9.53 -2.31
N LEU A 149 -6.17 8.56 -2.40
CA LEU A 149 -6.00 7.53 -1.38
C LEU A 149 -4.54 7.45 -0.90
N VAL A 150 -4.32 7.73 0.38
CA VAL A 150 -2.98 7.68 1.00
C VAL A 150 -2.57 6.25 1.32
N ALA A 151 -1.37 5.87 0.88
CA ALA A 151 -0.75 4.59 1.19
C ALA A 151 -0.54 4.39 2.70
N GLY A 152 -0.52 3.13 3.13
CA GLY A 152 -0.25 2.77 4.53
C GLY A 152 1.19 3.06 4.97
N MET A 153 1.56 2.58 6.18
CA MET A 153 2.85 2.91 6.82
C MET A 153 4.10 2.52 6.01
N PHE A 154 3.98 1.61 5.04
CA PHE A 154 5.07 1.21 4.14
C PHE A 154 5.22 2.13 2.92
N GLY A 155 4.32 3.11 2.77
CA GLY A 155 4.39 4.19 1.79
C GLY A 155 4.09 3.83 0.35
N ASN A 156 3.89 2.55 0.00
CA ASN A 156 3.60 2.13 -1.38
C ASN A 156 2.11 1.92 -1.65
N VAL A 157 1.69 2.20 -2.89
CA VAL A 157 0.28 2.17 -3.31
C VAL A 157 -0.14 0.85 -3.99
N LEU A 158 0.77 -0.12 -4.13
CA LEU A 158 0.51 -1.33 -4.95
C LEU A 158 -0.60 -2.21 -4.39
N ASN A 159 -0.70 -2.35 -3.07
CA ASN A 159 -1.77 -3.12 -2.44
C ASN A 159 -3.16 -2.51 -2.66
N LEU A 160 -3.22 -1.24 -3.10
CA LEU A 160 -4.47 -0.51 -3.35
C LEU A 160 -4.92 -0.61 -4.81
N ARG A 161 -4.18 -1.33 -5.68
CA ARG A 161 -4.51 -1.47 -7.11
C ARG A 161 -5.92 -2.00 -7.35
N HIS A 162 -6.30 -3.09 -6.69
CA HIS A 162 -7.63 -3.69 -6.92
C HIS A 162 -8.74 -2.72 -6.57
N LEU A 163 -8.56 -1.96 -5.48
CA LEU A 163 -9.49 -0.92 -5.07
C LEU A 163 -9.53 0.23 -6.08
N ALA A 164 -8.37 0.69 -6.54
CA ALA A 164 -8.25 1.75 -7.54
C ALA A 164 -8.94 1.37 -8.86
N ARG A 165 -8.73 0.15 -9.36
CA ARG A 165 -9.42 -0.35 -10.57
C ARG A 165 -10.93 -0.38 -10.40
N LEU A 166 -11.43 -0.80 -9.23
CA LEU A 166 -12.86 -0.89 -9.01
C LEU A 166 -13.50 0.50 -8.88
N ILE A 167 -12.90 1.42 -8.14
CA ILE A 167 -13.42 2.78 -7.91
C ILE A 167 -13.19 3.69 -9.12
N GLY A 168 -12.04 3.57 -9.78
CA GLY A 168 -11.57 4.41 -10.88
C GLY A 168 -12.32 4.21 -12.20
N MET A 169 -13.29 3.29 -12.28
CA MET A 169 -14.20 3.21 -13.42
C MET A 169 -15.08 4.46 -13.50
N GLY A 170 -14.66 5.44 -14.30
CA GLY A 170 -15.37 6.69 -14.53
C GLY A 170 -15.08 7.81 -13.53
N ARG A 171 -13.99 7.71 -12.74
CA ARG A 171 -13.38 8.84 -12.02
C ARG A 171 -11.86 8.70 -11.94
N PRO A 172 -11.09 9.80 -11.95
CA PRO A 172 -9.67 9.75 -11.66
C PRO A 172 -9.42 9.19 -10.25
N PHE A 173 -8.50 8.25 -10.13
CA PHE A 173 -8.07 7.66 -8.87
C PHE A 173 -6.57 7.85 -8.68
N TYR A 174 -6.17 8.52 -7.62
CA TYR A 174 -4.77 8.80 -7.31
C TYR A 174 -4.35 8.18 -6.00
N GLY A 175 -3.26 7.41 -6.02
CA GLY A 175 -2.56 6.96 -4.82
C GLY A 175 -1.54 8.00 -4.38
N LEU A 176 -1.45 8.29 -3.08
CA LEU A 176 -0.40 9.11 -2.48
C LEU A 176 0.64 8.20 -1.83
N GLN A 177 1.84 8.16 -2.39
CA GLN A 177 2.97 7.37 -1.94
C GLN A 177 3.97 8.20 -1.12
N ALA A 178 4.66 7.55 -0.17
CA ALA A 178 5.63 8.21 0.69
C ALA A 178 6.87 8.69 -0.08
N ARG A 179 7.44 9.80 0.40
CA ARG A 179 8.76 10.26 -0.02
C ARG A 179 9.84 9.24 0.37
N GLY A 180 10.87 9.11 -0.46
CA GLY A 180 12.03 8.27 -0.18
C GLY A 180 11.91 6.81 -0.61
N LEU A 181 10.88 6.44 -1.37
CA LEU A 181 10.84 5.17 -2.12
C LEU A 181 11.94 5.08 -3.20
N TYR A 182 12.56 6.21 -3.52
CA TYR A 182 13.49 6.43 -4.63
C TYR A 182 14.97 6.46 -4.22
N GLY A 183 15.28 6.37 -2.93
CA GLY A 183 16.65 6.41 -2.38
C GLY A 183 17.43 7.70 -2.58
N ASP A 184 16.87 8.66 -3.31
CA ASP A 184 17.40 10.01 -3.53
C ASP A 184 16.89 11.03 -2.50
N GLN A 185 15.84 10.68 -1.74
CA GLN A 185 15.20 11.56 -0.76
C GLN A 185 14.93 10.85 0.56
N SER A 186 15.07 11.59 1.66
CA SER A 186 14.66 11.10 2.98
C SER A 186 13.12 11.10 3.10
N PRO A 187 12.52 10.09 3.77
CA PRO A 187 11.12 10.11 4.14
C PRO A 187 10.75 11.36 4.96
N HIS A 188 9.48 11.73 4.96
CA HIS A 188 8.97 12.77 5.87
C HIS A 188 9.16 12.35 7.33
N GLU A 189 9.55 13.28 8.19
CA GLU A 189 9.72 13.03 9.62
C GLU A 189 8.44 13.26 10.42
N THR A 190 7.47 13.98 9.85
CA THR A 190 6.18 14.26 10.48
C THR A 190 5.02 14.06 9.51
N LEU A 191 3.85 13.70 10.05
CA LEU A 191 2.64 13.52 9.26
C LEU A 191 2.09 14.86 8.72
N VAL A 192 2.35 15.96 9.44
CA VAL A 192 1.94 17.32 9.06
C VAL A 192 2.69 17.80 7.82
N GLU A 193 4.01 17.59 7.76
CA GLU A 193 4.82 17.89 6.58
C GLU A 193 4.42 17.00 5.39
N ALA A 194 4.20 15.70 5.64
CA ALA A 194 3.76 14.79 4.59
C ALA A 194 2.41 15.25 3.99
N ALA A 195 1.44 15.60 4.82
CA ALA A 195 0.15 16.12 4.38
C ALA A 195 0.30 17.43 3.58
N THR A 196 1.18 18.33 4.00
CA THR A 196 1.44 19.60 3.30
C THR A 196 1.95 19.36 1.88
N ASP A 197 2.96 18.49 1.73
CA ASP A 197 3.54 18.16 0.42
C ASP A 197 2.53 17.41 -0.47
N TYR A 198 1.70 16.53 0.12
CA TYR A 198 0.65 15.83 -0.60
C TYR A 198 -0.43 16.79 -1.12
N ILE A 199 -0.87 17.76 -0.31
CA ILE A 199 -1.83 18.80 -0.73
C ILE A 199 -1.29 19.62 -1.90
N ALA A 200 0.01 19.95 -1.88
CA ALA A 200 0.63 20.72 -2.96
C ALA A 200 0.59 19.97 -4.31
N GLU A 201 0.73 18.65 -4.32
CA GLU A 201 0.56 17.85 -5.54
C GLU A 201 -0.92 17.62 -5.89
N MET A 202 -1.78 17.37 -4.89
CA MET A 202 -3.23 17.23 -5.11
C MET A 202 -3.82 18.47 -5.78
N ARG A 203 -3.41 19.68 -5.38
CA ARG A 203 -3.88 20.95 -5.97
C ARG A 203 -3.50 21.15 -7.43
N GLN A 204 -2.46 20.47 -7.91
CA GLN A 204 -2.11 20.51 -9.32
C GLN A 204 -3.04 19.65 -10.19
N VAL A 205 -3.74 18.68 -9.58
CA VAL A 205 -4.79 17.89 -10.22
C VAL A 205 -6.15 18.54 -10.03
N GLN A 206 -6.48 18.90 -8.80
CA GLN A 206 -7.75 19.51 -8.42
C GLN A 206 -7.47 20.71 -7.51
N ALA A 207 -7.53 21.92 -8.08
CA ALA A 207 -7.17 23.16 -7.39
C ALA A 207 -8.06 23.51 -6.20
N HIS A 208 -9.35 23.17 -6.28
CA HIS A 208 -10.36 23.46 -5.26
C HIS A 208 -11.24 22.25 -4.97
N GLY A 209 -11.79 22.22 -3.76
CA GLY A 209 -12.76 21.23 -3.33
C GLY A 209 -14.08 21.27 -4.13
N PRO A 210 -14.99 20.34 -3.84
CA PRO A 210 -14.90 19.36 -2.76
C PRO A 210 -13.89 18.23 -3.01
N TYR A 211 -13.10 17.88 -1.99
CA TYR A 211 -12.16 16.77 -2.05
C TYR A 211 -12.80 15.45 -1.59
N LEU A 212 -12.53 14.37 -2.32
CA LEU A 212 -12.76 13.00 -1.88
C LEU A 212 -11.42 12.36 -1.51
N LEU A 213 -11.28 12.00 -0.25
CA LEU A 213 -10.01 11.58 0.32
C LEU A 213 -10.18 10.28 1.10
N GLY A 214 -9.14 9.47 1.14
CA GLY A 214 -9.03 8.42 2.13
C GLY A 214 -7.60 8.03 2.44
N GLY A 215 -7.45 7.08 3.35
CA GLY A 215 -6.16 6.45 3.58
C GLY A 215 -6.29 5.05 4.14
N PHE A 216 -5.30 4.22 3.80
CA PHE A 216 -5.21 2.84 4.27
C PHE A 216 -4.34 2.72 5.51
N SER A 217 -4.83 2.07 6.57
CA SER A 217 -4.09 1.85 7.81
C SER A 217 -3.52 3.18 8.32
N GLY A 218 -2.20 3.26 8.61
CA GLY A 218 -1.51 4.49 8.99
C GLY A 218 -1.66 5.65 7.99
N GLY A 219 -1.88 5.37 6.70
CA GLY A 219 -2.18 6.38 5.69
C GLY A 219 -3.47 7.15 5.97
N GLY A 220 -4.42 6.53 6.67
CA GLY A 220 -5.64 7.21 7.12
C GLY A 220 -5.38 8.33 8.12
N ILE A 221 -4.29 8.24 8.91
CA ILE A 221 -3.87 9.32 9.83
C ILE A 221 -3.36 10.51 9.02
N THR A 222 -2.58 10.27 7.96
CA THR A 222 -2.13 11.33 7.06
C THR A 222 -3.28 11.90 6.23
N ALA A 223 -4.23 11.07 5.78
CA ALA A 223 -5.44 11.52 5.10
C ALA A 223 -6.31 12.39 6.03
N TYR A 224 -6.43 11.99 7.29
CA TYR A 224 -7.07 12.81 8.30
C TYR A 224 -6.40 14.19 8.44
N GLU A 225 -5.07 14.21 8.51
CA GLU A 225 -4.31 15.47 8.57
C GLU A 225 -4.50 16.33 7.31
N ILE A 226 -4.51 15.72 6.11
CA ILE A 226 -4.81 16.42 4.86
C ILE A 226 -6.20 17.06 4.94
N ALA A 227 -7.22 16.33 5.40
CA ALA A 227 -8.57 16.85 5.51
C ALA A 227 -8.63 18.09 6.42
N ARG A 228 -7.93 18.04 7.57
CA ARG A 228 -7.83 19.19 8.48
C ARG A 228 -7.16 20.40 7.83
N GLN A 229 -6.04 20.20 7.15
CA GLN A 229 -5.29 21.29 6.52
C GLN A 229 -6.07 21.91 5.36
N LEU A 230 -6.80 21.10 4.58
CA LEU A 230 -7.69 21.58 3.52
C LEU A 230 -8.83 22.44 4.09
N GLU A 231 -9.52 21.96 5.13
CA GLU A 231 -10.58 22.75 5.78
C GLU A 231 -10.04 24.03 6.43
N ALA A 232 -8.87 23.97 7.07
CA ALA A 232 -8.20 25.16 7.61
C ALA A 232 -7.83 26.18 6.52
N ALA A 233 -7.61 25.71 5.29
CA ALA A 233 -7.38 26.54 4.11
C ALA A 233 -8.69 27.00 3.42
N GLY A 234 -9.86 26.70 3.98
CA GLY A 234 -11.17 27.08 3.44
C GLY A 234 -11.70 26.17 2.33
N GLU A 235 -11.09 25.00 2.12
CA GLU A 235 -11.53 24.02 1.14
C GLU A 235 -12.54 23.04 1.76
N THR A 236 -13.48 22.55 0.96
CA THR A 236 -14.46 21.54 1.40
C THR A 236 -13.90 20.13 1.23
N VAL A 237 -14.03 19.28 2.25
CA VAL A 237 -13.80 17.84 2.16
C VAL A 237 -15.17 17.15 2.17
N ALA A 238 -15.60 16.62 1.02
CA ALA A 238 -16.91 15.98 0.90
C ALA A 238 -16.96 14.59 1.52
N LEU A 239 -15.84 13.88 1.58
CA LEU A 239 -15.75 12.56 2.21
C LEU A 239 -14.31 12.24 2.60
N LEU A 240 -14.12 11.82 3.85
CA LEU A 240 -12.91 11.17 4.36
C LEU A 240 -13.18 9.66 4.58
N VAL A 241 -12.44 8.81 3.88
CA VAL A 241 -12.51 7.35 3.99
C VAL A 241 -11.32 6.82 4.80
N LEU A 242 -11.58 6.17 5.93
CA LEU A 242 -10.57 5.50 6.74
C LEU A 242 -10.67 3.99 6.49
N LEU A 243 -9.59 3.34 6.03
CA LEU A 243 -9.56 1.89 5.83
C LEU A 243 -8.74 1.24 6.94
N ASP A 244 -9.44 0.71 7.93
CA ASP A 244 -8.92 0.07 9.14
C ASP A 244 -7.79 0.87 9.79
N THR A 245 -8.01 2.19 9.87
CA THR A 245 -7.04 3.16 10.39
C THR A 245 -7.06 3.12 11.92
N PRO A 246 -5.93 2.84 12.59
CA PRO A 246 -5.82 2.97 14.04
C PRO A 246 -5.57 4.42 14.44
N LEU A 247 -5.81 4.76 15.71
CA LEU A 247 -5.26 5.99 16.28
C LEU A 247 -3.71 5.96 16.27
N PRO A 248 -3.04 7.12 16.19
CA PRO A 248 -1.57 7.19 16.16
C PRO A 248 -0.91 6.54 17.37
N VAL A 249 -1.49 6.75 18.55
CA VAL A 249 -1.03 6.14 19.79
C VAL A 249 -2.26 5.60 20.54
N GLY A 250 -2.35 4.27 20.61
CA GLY A 250 -3.37 3.60 21.42
C GLY A 250 -3.02 3.60 22.91
N PRO A 251 -4.02 3.47 23.80
CA PRO A 251 -3.78 3.37 25.23
C PRO A 251 -3.02 2.08 25.57
N PRO A 252 -1.97 2.14 26.42
CA PRO A 252 -1.22 0.95 26.78
C PRO A 252 -2.07 -0.01 27.63
N LEU A 253 -1.90 -1.32 27.42
CA LEU A 253 -2.53 -2.32 28.27
C LEU A 253 -2.15 -2.14 29.74
N SER A 254 -3.16 -2.14 30.62
CA SER A 254 -2.95 -2.10 32.07
C SER A 254 -2.18 -3.34 32.56
N ARG A 255 -1.47 -3.23 33.69
CA ARG A 255 -0.76 -4.37 34.29
C ARG A 255 -1.70 -5.54 34.61
N VAL A 256 -2.93 -5.22 35.03
CA VAL A 256 -3.97 -6.21 35.34
C VAL A 256 -4.43 -6.92 34.07
N ASP A 257 -4.67 -6.19 32.97
CA ASP A 257 -5.09 -6.78 31.70
C ASP A 257 -4.01 -7.69 31.11
N LYS A 258 -2.73 -7.28 31.20
CA LYS A 258 -1.60 -8.14 30.81
C LYS A 258 -1.57 -9.46 31.59
N LEU A 259 -1.89 -9.43 32.89
CA LEU A 259 -1.97 -10.63 33.72
C LEU A 259 -3.17 -11.50 33.31
N LEU A 260 -4.33 -10.91 33.05
CA LEU A 260 -5.53 -11.64 32.58
C LEU A 260 -5.31 -12.34 31.24
N ILE A 261 -4.63 -11.68 30.30
CA ILE A 261 -4.23 -12.30 29.03
C ILE A 261 -3.33 -13.50 29.30
N LYS A 262 -2.31 -13.34 30.16
CA LYS A 262 -1.39 -14.44 30.49
C LYS A 262 -2.09 -15.63 31.14
N LEU A 263 -3.02 -15.37 32.06
CA LEU A 263 -3.83 -16.41 32.70
C LEU A 263 -4.71 -17.13 31.68
N SER A 264 -5.30 -16.39 30.74
CA SER A 264 -6.10 -16.96 29.64
C SER A 264 -5.23 -17.84 28.72
N GLU A 265 -4.03 -17.40 28.34
CA GLU A 265 -3.08 -18.21 27.56
C GLU A 265 -2.71 -19.52 28.28
N VAL A 266 -2.52 -19.48 29.61
CA VAL A 266 -2.19 -20.67 30.42
C VAL A 266 -3.39 -21.63 30.52
N ARG A 267 -4.61 -21.12 30.62
CA ARG A 267 -5.82 -21.95 30.63
C ARG A 267 -6.03 -22.67 29.30
N LEU A 268 -5.80 -21.99 28.18
CA LEU A 268 -5.99 -22.55 26.84
C LEU A 268 -4.90 -23.56 26.45
N ASN A 269 -3.63 -23.29 26.79
CA ASN A 269 -2.49 -24.12 26.36
C ASN A 269 -1.99 -25.09 27.45
N GLY A 270 -2.66 -25.11 28.60
CA GLY A 270 -2.26 -25.87 29.78
C GLY A 270 -1.06 -25.29 30.55
N PRO A 271 -0.80 -25.79 31.77
CA PRO A 271 0.27 -25.27 32.64
C PRO A 271 1.68 -25.46 32.08
N GLY A 272 1.87 -26.41 31.15
CA GLY A 272 3.13 -26.60 30.42
C GLY A 272 3.54 -25.40 29.56
N PHE A 273 2.58 -24.56 29.14
CA PHE A 273 2.83 -23.34 28.39
C PHE A 273 3.63 -22.31 29.19
N LEU A 274 3.39 -22.18 30.51
CA LEU A 274 4.16 -21.26 31.34
C LEU A 274 5.63 -21.69 31.42
N LYS A 275 5.88 -22.99 31.55
CA LYS A 275 7.22 -23.58 31.51
C LYS A 275 7.90 -23.35 30.16
N GLN A 276 7.18 -23.55 29.05
CA GLN A 276 7.69 -23.24 27.71
C GLN A 276 7.92 -21.74 27.50
N TRP A 277 7.06 -20.88 28.03
CA TRP A 277 7.19 -19.43 27.92
C TRP A 277 8.42 -18.93 28.68
N ILE A 278 8.65 -19.41 29.91
CA ILE A 278 9.88 -19.12 30.66
C ILE A 278 11.11 -19.64 29.90
N LYS A 279 11.05 -20.87 29.38
CA LYS A 279 12.13 -21.45 28.58
C LYS A 279 12.46 -20.59 27.36
N ARG A 280 11.46 -20.20 26.56
CA ARG A 280 11.60 -19.31 25.40
C ARG A 280 12.09 -17.92 25.79
N ARG A 281 11.70 -17.40 26.96
CA ARG A 281 12.15 -16.09 27.48
C ARG A 281 13.65 -16.14 27.78
N VAL A 282 14.11 -17.19 28.44
CA VAL A 282 15.53 -17.40 28.76
C VAL A 282 16.35 -17.65 27.49
N GLU A 283 15.84 -18.48 26.57
CA GLU A 283 16.45 -18.71 25.26
C GLU A 283 16.54 -17.41 24.43
N TRP A 284 15.48 -16.58 24.43
CA TRP A 284 15.47 -15.28 23.75
C TRP A 284 16.46 -14.29 24.38
N GLU A 285 16.57 -14.22 25.71
CA GLU A 285 17.58 -13.37 26.37
C GLU A 285 19.00 -13.83 26.05
N LEU A 286 19.26 -15.15 26.08
CA LEU A 286 20.55 -15.74 25.68
C LEU A 286 20.87 -15.48 24.20
N GLU A 287 19.87 -15.59 23.31
CA GLU A 287 20.01 -15.25 21.90
C GLU A 287 20.22 -13.76 21.66
N ARG A 288 19.57 -12.88 22.44
CA ARG A 288 19.76 -11.42 22.34
C ARG A 288 21.19 -11.03 22.68
N PHE A 289 21.79 -11.65 23.70
CA PHE A 289 23.22 -11.48 24.01
C PHE A 289 24.13 -12.04 22.90
N ARG A 290 23.74 -13.13 22.22
CA ARG A 290 24.50 -13.70 21.09
C ARG A 290 24.35 -12.92 19.77
N LYS A 291 23.18 -12.32 19.51
CA LYS A 291 22.85 -11.55 18.29
C LYS A 291 23.22 -10.08 18.40
N SER A 292 23.53 -9.58 19.60
CA SER A 292 24.13 -8.24 19.82
C SER A 292 25.48 -8.04 19.09
N GLY A 293 26.04 -9.06 18.44
CA GLY A 293 27.26 -8.98 17.62
C GLY A 293 27.10 -9.38 16.15
N ARG A 294 25.88 -9.59 15.62
CA ARG A 294 25.66 -9.91 14.20
C ARG A 294 24.55 -9.05 13.60
N SER A 295 24.95 -8.07 12.81
CA SER A 295 24.08 -7.35 11.89
C SER A 295 23.56 -8.32 10.81
N VAL A 296 22.24 -8.48 10.72
CA VAL A 296 21.61 -9.12 9.57
C VAL A 296 21.54 -8.05 8.48
N ALA A 297 22.29 -8.24 7.39
CA ALA A 297 22.26 -7.34 6.26
C ALA A 297 20.90 -7.42 5.54
N PRO A 298 20.25 -6.30 5.19
CA PRO A 298 19.04 -6.31 4.39
C PRO A 298 19.33 -6.83 2.96
N GLU A 299 18.45 -7.68 2.43
CA GLU A 299 18.66 -8.42 1.17
C GLU A 299 18.44 -7.57 -0.09
N SER A 300 17.87 -6.36 -0.01
CA SER A 300 17.80 -5.43 -1.16
C SER A 300 17.63 -3.95 -0.76
N PRO A 301 18.04 -3.00 -1.63
CA PRO A 301 17.81 -1.57 -1.44
C PRO A 301 16.33 -1.18 -1.27
N HIS A 302 15.39 -1.78 -1.99
CA HIS A 302 13.95 -1.49 -1.82
C HIS A 302 13.44 -1.84 -0.41
N GLN A 303 13.89 -2.97 0.15
CA GLN A 303 13.55 -3.33 1.53
C GLN A 303 14.15 -2.34 2.53
N LEU A 304 15.37 -1.84 2.27
CA LEU A 304 15.99 -0.80 3.10
C LEU A 304 15.18 0.51 3.08
N HIS A 305 14.72 0.94 1.90
CA HIS A 305 13.89 2.15 1.76
C HIS A 305 12.52 1.99 2.44
N ASN A 306 11.83 0.86 2.24
CA ASN A 306 10.57 0.59 2.93
C ASN A 306 10.74 0.58 4.46
N ALA A 307 11.83 0.00 4.96
CA ALA A 307 12.14 -0.02 6.39
C ALA A 307 12.45 1.39 6.93
N ALA A 308 13.14 2.23 6.15
CA ALA A 308 13.39 3.62 6.52
C ALA A 308 12.09 4.44 6.59
N ILE A 309 11.18 4.25 5.63
CA ILE A 309 9.85 4.88 5.61
C ILE A 309 9.03 4.42 6.81
N GLU A 310 8.98 3.12 7.09
CA GLU A 310 8.28 2.56 8.24
C GLU A 310 8.83 3.11 9.56
N ALA A 311 10.16 3.20 9.68
CA ALA A 311 10.83 3.75 10.85
C ALA A 311 10.51 5.24 11.07
N ALA A 312 10.57 6.05 10.00
CA ALA A 312 10.22 7.46 10.03
C ALA A 312 8.74 7.65 10.42
N PHE A 313 7.83 6.89 9.81
CA PHE A 313 6.40 6.92 10.14
C PHE A 313 6.16 6.58 11.61
N ARG A 314 6.76 5.49 12.13
CA ARG A 314 6.63 5.12 13.56
C ARG A 314 7.22 6.15 14.50
N ALA A 315 8.30 6.83 14.12
CA ALA A 315 8.88 7.91 14.90
C ALA A 315 7.99 9.17 14.93
N ALA A 316 7.18 9.38 13.89
CA ALA A 316 6.23 10.49 13.81
C ALA A 316 5.00 10.28 14.71
N LEU A 317 4.52 9.04 14.88
CA LEU A 317 3.27 8.74 15.59
C LEU A 317 3.17 9.35 17.01
N PRO A 318 4.18 9.23 17.90
CA PRO A 318 4.09 9.79 19.24
C PRO A 318 4.12 11.32 19.29
N ARG A 319 4.55 11.96 18.20
CA ARG A 319 4.65 13.41 18.06
C ARG A 319 3.37 14.03 17.46
N TYR A 320 2.49 13.20 16.91
CA TYR A 320 1.28 13.66 16.23
C TYR A 320 0.13 13.80 17.22
N GLU A 321 -0.48 14.98 17.25
CA GLU A 321 -1.60 15.29 18.12
C GLU A 321 -2.93 15.21 17.35
N VAL A 322 -3.81 14.31 17.78
CA VAL A 322 -5.13 14.15 17.18
C VAL A 322 -6.07 15.21 17.76
N HIS A 323 -6.69 15.98 16.89
CA HIS A 323 -7.64 17.03 17.24
C HIS A 323 -9.07 16.59 16.88
N GLU A 324 -10.09 17.31 17.33
CA GLU A 324 -11.48 17.06 16.90
C GLU A 324 -11.71 17.55 15.47
N TRP A 325 -12.46 16.78 14.67
CA TRP A 325 -12.82 17.09 13.30
C TRP A 325 -14.27 16.69 13.01
N GLY A 326 -15.04 17.64 12.50
CA GLY A 326 -16.50 17.51 12.32
C GLY A 326 -16.94 17.17 10.89
N GLY A 327 -16.00 16.95 9.98
CA GLY A 327 -16.32 16.66 8.58
C GLY A 327 -16.87 15.24 8.37
N PRO A 328 -17.38 14.95 7.16
CA PRO A 328 -17.96 13.66 6.81
C PRO A 328 -16.88 12.57 6.73
N ALA A 329 -16.84 11.65 7.71
CA ALA A 329 -15.95 10.49 7.71
C ALA A 329 -16.69 9.14 7.76
N VAL A 330 -16.10 8.15 7.10
CA VAL A 330 -16.51 6.75 7.18
C VAL A 330 -15.29 5.87 7.45
N LEU A 331 -15.34 5.07 8.51
CA LEU A 331 -14.38 4.02 8.82
C LEU A 331 -14.89 2.69 8.27
N PHE A 332 -14.11 2.10 7.37
CA PHE A 332 -14.27 0.72 6.95
C PHE A 332 -13.32 -0.15 7.73
N ARG A 333 -13.81 -1.20 8.40
CA ARG A 333 -12.93 -2.12 9.14
C ARG A 333 -13.32 -3.58 8.93
N PRO A 334 -12.40 -4.53 9.05
CA PRO A 334 -12.73 -5.95 9.10
C PRO A 334 -13.51 -6.32 10.38
N PRO A 335 -14.04 -7.55 10.48
CA PRO A 335 -14.65 -8.04 11.71
C PRO A 335 -13.65 -8.00 12.87
N LEU A 336 -14.12 -7.58 14.05
CA LEU A 336 -13.27 -7.41 15.23
C LEU A 336 -12.63 -8.72 15.67
N GLU A 337 -11.31 -8.71 15.89
CA GLU A 337 -10.61 -9.86 16.44
C GLU A 337 -10.62 -9.86 17.98
N LEU A 338 -11.65 -10.47 18.56
CA LEU A 338 -11.86 -10.52 20.01
C LEU A 338 -11.13 -11.73 20.64
N CYS A 339 -9.84 -11.58 20.97
CA CYS A 339 -9.04 -12.70 21.50
C CYS A 339 -9.18 -12.90 23.00
N TRP A 340 -8.94 -11.85 23.79
CA TRP A 340 -8.94 -11.94 25.24
C TRP A 340 -9.88 -10.92 25.86
N LYS A 341 -10.83 -11.40 26.67
CA LYS A 341 -11.66 -10.54 27.50
C LYS A 341 -10.88 -10.10 28.73
N VAL A 342 -10.80 -8.79 28.95
CA VAL A 342 -10.01 -8.18 30.03
C VAL A 342 -10.90 -7.30 30.93
N THR A 343 -10.30 -6.49 31.82
CA THR A 343 -11.07 -5.66 32.76
C THR A 343 -11.99 -4.67 32.06
N GLY A 344 -13.09 -4.32 32.74
CA GLY A 344 -14.08 -3.35 32.23
C GLY A 344 -14.89 -3.86 31.04
N GLY A 345 -14.96 -5.17 30.82
CA GLY A 345 -15.69 -5.76 29.69
C GLY A 345 -14.99 -5.58 28.34
N ARG A 346 -13.79 -5.00 28.32
CA ARG A 346 -13.02 -4.73 27.11
C ARG A 346 -12.42 -6.01 26.54
N TRP A 347 -12.07 -5.95 25.26
CA TRP A 347 -11.39 -7.02 24.54
C TRP A 347 -10.03 -6.56 24.03
N VAL A 348 -9.14 -7.52 23.87
CA VAL A 348 -7.79 -7.33 23.35
C VAL A 348 -7.56 -8.29 22.19
N ASN A 349 -7.00 -7.80 21.08
CA ASN A 349 -6.66 -8.58 19.88
C ASN A 349 -5.34 -9.35 20.06
N ARG A 350 -4.91 -10.11 19.04
CA ARG A 350 -3.64 -10.86 19.09
C ARG A 350 -2.40 -9.98 19.24
N ASP A 351 -2.46 -8.76 18.71
CA ASP A 351 -1.38 -7.78 18.77
C ASP A 351 -1.29 -7.06 20.11
N ARG A 352 -2.15 -7.44 21.07
CA ARG A 352 -2.18 -6.93 22.44
C ARG A 352 -2.59 -5.46 22.51
N GLU A 353 -3.53 -5.09 21.65
CA GLU A 353 -4.15 -3.79 21.59
C GLU A 353 -5.62 -3.90 22.02
N TYR A 354 -6.13 -2.87 22.68
CA TYR A 354 -7.56 -2.82 23.01
C TYR A 354 -8.37 -2.72 21.71
N VAL A 355 -9.44 -3.52 21.64
CA VAL A 355 -10.33 -3.54 20.49
C VAL A 355 -11.48 -2.57 20.74
N TYR A 356 -11.66 -1.65 19.80
CA TYR A 356 -12.76 -0.68 19.77
C TYR A 356 -13.59 -0.90 18.51
N GLU A 357 -14.89 -0.63 18.58
CA GLU A 357 -15.79 -0.81 17.43
C GLU A 357 -15.45 0.15 16.27
N ASP A 358 -14.92 1.31 16.60
CA ASP A 358 -14.64 2.45 15.74
C ASP A 358 -13.14 2.81 15.72
N ASN A 359 -12.27 1.89 16.14
CA ASN A 359 -10.85 2.14 16.39
C ASN A 359 -10.58 3.35 17.33
N ASP A 360 -11.56 3.68 18.19
CA ASP A 360 -11.55 4.80 19.14
C ASP A 360 -11.61 6.21 18.50
N TRP A 361 -11.93 6.28 17.19
CA TRP A 361 -11.97 7.54 16.44
C TRP A 361 -13.19 8.42 16.76
N THR A 362 -14.32 7.88 17.24
CA THR A 362 -15.54 8.70 17.49
C THR A 362 -15.29 9.80 18.52
N ARG A 363 -14.27 9.66 19.38
CA ARG A 363 -13.83 10.71 20.31
C ARG A 363 -13.36 11.98 19.61
N TYR A 364 -12.78 11.84 18.42
CA TYR A 364 -12.24 12.93 17.61
C TYR A 364 -13.14 13.25 16.41
N MET A 365 -13.98 12.29 15.99
CA MET A 365 -14.92 12.43 14.88
C MET A 365 -16.32 11.98 15.33
N PRO A 366 -17.09 12.83 16.04
CA PRO A 366 -18.38 12.42 16.59
C PRO A 366 -19.42 11.96 15.55
N ALA A 367 -19.26 12.38 14.30
CA ALA A 367 -20.13 12.01 13.18
C ALA A 367 -19.60 10.80 12.37
N LEU A 368 -18.54 10.13 12.83
CA LEU A 368 -17.95 8.98 12.14
C LEU A 368 -18.96 7.85 11.97
N ARG A 369 -19.10 7.38 10.73
CA ARG A 369 -19.85 6.15 10.43
C ARG A 369 -18.88 4.98 10.37
N VAL A 370 -19.24 3.85 10.97
CA VAL A 370 -18.46 2.61 10.88
C VAL A 370 -19.19 1.61 9.99
N ILE A 371 -18.48 1.03 9.02
CA ILE A 371 -18.98 -0.03 8.14
C ILE A 371 -18.03 -1.22 8.24
N GLU A 372 -18.54 -2.36 8.69
CA GLU A 372 -17.78 -3.61 8.68
C GLU A 372 -17.72 -4.19 7.27
N VAL A 373 -16.53 -4.65 6.84
CA VAL A 373 -16.30 -5.28 5.53
C VAL A 373 -15.59 -6.64 5.70
N PRO A 374 -15.71 -7.59 4.76
CA PRO A 374 -15.01 -8.86 4.84
C PRO A 374 -13.48 -8.74 4.84
N GLY A 375 -12.81 -9.77 5.35
CA GLY A 375 -11.36 -9.88 5.34
C GLY A 375 -10.70 -9.56 6.68
N ASN A 376 -9.44 -9.15 6.63
CA ASN A 376 -8.65 -8.65 7.75
C ASN A 376 -7.93 -7.35 7.33
N HIS A 377 -7.09 -6.80 8.20
CA HIS A 377 -6.35 -5.55 7.96
C HIS A 377 -5.70 -5.49 6.56
N ASP A 378 -5.01 -6.57 6.17
CA ASP A 378 -4.31 -6.63 4.89
C ASP A 378 -5.23 -7.05 3.74
N SER A 379 -6.11 -8.03 3.97
CA SER A 379 -6.89 -8.65 2.91
C SER A 379 -8.18 -7.92 2.54
N MET A 380 -8.61 -6.92 3.32
CA MET A 380 -9.82 -6.13 3.02
C MET A 380 -9.69 -5.32 1.71
N VAL A 381 -8.46 -4.96 1.31
CA VAL A 381 -8.15 -4.25 0.06
C VAL A 381 -7.76 -5.20 -1.09
N LEU A 382 -7.81 -6.51 -0.86
CA LEU A 382 -7.47 -7.55 -1.84
C LEU A 382 -8.71 -8.34 -2.25
N GLU A 383 -8.65 -8.99 -3.42
CA GLU A 383 -9.71 -9.91 -3.87
C GLU A 383 -9.82 -11.13 -2.92
N PRO A 384 -11.04 -11.62 -2.63
CA PRO A 384 -12.34 -11.14 -3.13
C PRO A 384 -12.95 -9.98 -2.32
N ASN A 385 -12.39 -9.66 -1.15
CA ASN A 385 -13.02 -8.76 -0.16
C ASN A 385 -13.16 -7.31 -0.67
N VAL A 386 -12.19 -6.87 -1.47
CA VAL A 386 -12.13 -5.52 -2.04
C VAL A 386 -13.37 -5.14 -2.86
N ARG A 387 -14.08 -6.12 -3.43
CA ARG A 387 -15.34 -5.86 -4.16
C ARG A 387 -16.43 -5.29 -3.26
N VAL A 388 -16.57 -5.86 -2.07
CA VAL A 388 -17.54 -5.41 -1.07
C VAL A 388 -17.14 -4.03 -0.55
N LEU A 389 -15.84 -3.85 -0.22
CA LEU A 389 -15.30 -2.57 0.20
C LEU A 389 -15.54 -1.47 -0.86
N ALA A 390 -15.17 -1.72 -2.11
CA ALA A 390 -15.33 -0.77 -3.20
C ALA A 390 -16.81 -0.41 -3.45
N SER A 391 -17.72 -1.39 -3.34
CA SER A 391 -19.17 -1.14 -3.46
C SER A 391 -19.66 -0.17 -2.39
N HIS A 392 -19.27 -0.36 -1.13
CA HIS A 392 -19.66 0.56 -0.06
C HIS A 392 -19.02 1.95 -0.22
N ILE A 393 -17.74 2.02 -0.58
CA ILE A 393 -17.07 3.32 -0.82
C ILE A 393 -17.77 4.08 -1.95
N LYS A 394 -18.11 3.42 -3.07
CA LYS A 394 -18.88 4.03 -4.16
C LYS A 394 -20.21 4.60 -3.67
N SER A 395 -20.96 3.83 -2.87
CA SER A 395 -22.22 4.32 -2.30
C SER A 395 -22.02 5.54 -1.39
N CYS A 396 -20.96 5.58 -0.58
CA CYS A 396 -20.62 6.74 0.24
C CYS A 396 -20.22 7.95 -0.61
N ILE A 397 -19.49 7.74 -1.71
CA ILE A 397 -19.14 8.80 -2.65
C ILE A 397 -20.39 9.36 -3.33
N ASP A 398 -21.27 8.50 -3.85
CA ASP A 398 -22.52 8.92 -4.49
C ASP A 398 -23.38 9.74 -3.51
N GLN A 399 -23.44 9.34 -2.23
CA GLN A 399 -24.11 10.11 -1.18
C GLN A 399 -23.45 11.48 -0.94
N ALA A 400 -22.12 11.53 -0.92
CA ALA A 400 -21.37 12.77 -0.71
C ALA A 400 -21.52 13.75 -1.89
N GLU A 401 -21.57 13.25 -3.12
CA GLU A 401 -21.77 14.05 -4.33
C GLU A 401 -23.20 14.59 -4.46
N LEU A 402 -24.20 13.88 -3.89
CA LEU A 402 -25.60 14.33 -3.83
C LEU A 402 -25.88 15.30 -2.67
N ALA A 403 -25.03 15.34 -1.65
CA ALA A 403 -25.24 16.20 -0.49
C ALA A 403 -25.05 17.68 -0.85
N PRO A 404 -25.87 18.60 -0.28
CA PRO A 404 -25.64 20.04 -0.46
C PRO A 404 -24.24 20.40 0.05
N GLN A 405 -23.41 20.97 -0.82
CA GLN A 405 -22.08 21.46 -0.43
C GLN A 405 -22.28 22.63 0.55
N ARG A 406 -21.69 22.51 1.74
CA ARG A 406 -21.82 23.49 2.85
C ARG A 406 -20.93 24.69 2.67
#